data_AF-A0A840ELX7-F1
#
_entry.id   AF-A0A840ELX7-F1
#
_cell.length_a   1.000
_cell.length_b   1.000
_cell.length_c   1.000
_cell.angle_alpha   90.00
_cell.angle_beta   90.00
_cell.angle_gamma   90.00
#
_symmetry.space_group_name_H-M   'P 1'
#
loop_
_entity.id
_entity.type
_entity.pdbx_description
1 polymer ?
#
loop_
_entity_poly.entity_id
_entity_poly.type
_entity_poly.pdbx_seq_one_letter_code
_entity_poly.pdbx_strand_id
1 'polypeptide(L)'
;MLQLKTLSLLFIVFLSSTNLSEIRSLYVELTTSKAKQKAFVAYMQKTDTATPILQAYKGASYILQSKTTSERKLRKQFFMKGAKLIDNAAVKEPGNIEIRLIRLSIQENIPKALGYNANILDDVAQIREGLKNITDAELKQYIARYIKQSKSFK
;
A
#
# COMPACT_ATOMS: atom_id res chain seq x y z
N MET A 1 -11.94 44.72 34.64
CA MET A 1 -12.10 44.71 33.17
C MET A 1 -11.45 43.43 32.65
N LEU A 2 -12.19 42.66 31.85
CA LEU A 2 -12.07 41.22 31.57
C LEU A 2 -10.67 40.73 31.13
N GLN A 3 -10.23 39.59 31.70
CA GLN A 3 -9.15 38.77 31.16
C GLN A 3 -9.63 38.05 29.89
N LEU A 4 -8.98 38.31 28.76
CA LEU A 4 -9.27 37.68 27.48
C LEU A 4 -8.64 36.28 27.46
N LYS A 5 -9.42 35.25 27.79
CA LYS A 5 -9.03 33.84 27.61
C LYS A 5 -9.02 33.55 26.11
N THR A 6 -7.84 33.40 25.52
CA THR A 6 -7.68 32.89 24.15
C THR A 6 -8.13 31.43 24.11
N LEU A 7 -9.27 31.19 23.47
CA LEU A 7 -9.79 29.85 23.18
C LEU A 7 -9.00 29.28 22.00
N SER A 8 -7.97 28.47 22.28
CA SER A 8 -7.29 27.69 21.25
C SER A 8 -8.23 26.63 20.69
N LEU A 9 -8.68 26.83 19.45
CA LEU A 9 -9.47 25.88 18.68
C LEU A 9 -8.58 24.68 18.31
N LEU A 10 -8.60 23.62 19.12
CA LEU A 10 -8.05 22.32 18.74
C LEU A 10 -9.00 21.68 17.72
N PHE A 11 -8.79 21.98 16.43
CA PHE A 11 -9.42 21.21 15.36
C PHE A 11 -8.64 19.90 15.20
N ILE A 12 -9.05 18.87 15.95
CA ILE A 12 -8.51 17.53 15.77
C ILE A 12 -9.09 16.98 14.46
N VAL A 13 -8.28 16.98 13.41
CA VAL A 13 -8.57 16.31 12.14
C VAL A 13 -8.50 14.79 12.36
N PHE A 14 -9.62 14.17 12.74
CA PHE A 14 -9.74 12.70 12.88
C PHE A 14 -10.18 11.99 11.59
N LEU A 15 -10.06 12.63 10.42
CA LEU A 15 -10.60 12.12 9.14
C LEU A 15 -9.68 11.13 8.40
N SER A 16 -8.51 10.77 8.95
CA SER A 16 -7.52 9.97 8.23
C SER A 16 -7.59 8.45 8.48
N SER A 17 -8.18 8.00 9.59
CA SER A 17 -8.17 6.58 9.98
C SER A 17 -9.20 5.71 9.23
N THR A 18 -10.38 6.27 8.93
CA THR A 18 -11.47 5.53 8.27
C THR A 18 -11.11 5.09 6.86
N ASN A 19 -10.42 5.94 6.10
CA ASN A 19 -10.04 5.63 4.72
C ASN A 19 -9.00 4.50 4.63
N LEU A 20 -8.03 4.42 5.55
CA LEU A 20 -6.96 3.43 5.45
C LEU A 20 -7.45 2.00 5.78
N SER A 21 -8.33 1.87 6.77
CA SER A 21 -8.95 0.58 7.12
C SER A 21 -9.75 -0.01 5.95
N GLU A 22 -10.53 0.82 5.24
CA GLU A 22 -11.27 0.39 4.05
C GLU A 22 -10.33 -0.06 2.92
N ILE A 23 -9.25 0.68 2.68
CA ILE A 23 -8.23 0.31 1.68
C ILE A 23 -7.58 -1.03 2.02
N ARG A 24 -7.21 -1.26 3.29
CA ARG A 24 -6.65 -2.54 3.76
C ARG A 24 -7.62 -3.69 3.51
N SER A 25 -8.90 -3.50 3.83
CA SER A 25 -9.96 -4.48 3.60
C SER A 25 -10.08 -4.84 2.12
N LEU A 26 -10.22 -3.83 1.24
CA LEU A 26 -10.28 -4.04 -0.21
C LEU A 26 -9.02 -4.72 -0.76
N TYR A 27 -7.86 -4.40 -0.21
CA TYR A 27 -6.58 -4.96 -0.65
C TYR A 27 -6.45 -6.46 -0.34
N VAL A 28 -6.93 -6.91 0.83
CA VAL A 28 -6.95 -8.35 1.18
C VAL A 28 -7.80 -9.16 0.20
N GLU A 29 -8.87 -8.56 -0.33
CA GLU A 29 -9.80 -9.23 -1.24
C GLU A 29 -9.32 -9.33 -2.70
N LEU A 30 -8.16 -8.76 -3.06
CA LEU A 30 -7.67 -8.73 -4.44
C LEU A 30 -7.45 -10.11 -5.07
N THR A 31 -7.19 -11.14 -4.24
CA THR A 31 -6.98 -12.52 -4.69
C THR A 31 -8.30 -13.28 -4.92
N THR A 32 -9.43 -12.73 -4.49
CA THR A 32 -10.72 -13.45 -4.50
C THR A 32 -11.44 -13.42 -5.85
N SER A 33 -11.39 -12.30 -6.58
CA SER A 33 -12.04 -12.18 -7.89
C SER A 33 -11.57 -10.96 -8.71
N LYS A 34 -11.80 -11.01 -10.03
CA LYS A 34 -11.61 -9.86 -10.92
C LYS A 34 -12.53 -8.68 -10.55
N ALA A 35 -13.71 -8.94 -9.99
CA ALA A 35 -14.63 -7.89 -9.56
C ALA A 35 -14.05 -7.07 -8.40
N LYS A 36 -13.45 -7.73 -7.40
CA LYS A 36 -12.78 -7.07 -6.27
C LYS A 36 -11.55 -6.27 -6.72
N GLN A 37 -10.79 -6.78 -7.70
CA GLN A 37 -9.69 -6.02 -8.31
C GLN A 37 -10.18 -4.73 -9.00
N LYS A 38 -11.27 -4.81 -9.76
CA LYS A 38 -11.89 -3.63 -10.40
C LYS A 38 -12.39 -2.63 -9.36
N ALA A 39 -13.04 -3.11 -8.29
CA ALA A 39 -13.52 -2.28 -7.20
C ALA A 39 -12.37 -1.52 -6.52
N PHE A 40 -11.28 -2.22 -6.18
CA PHE A 40 -10.09 -1.58 -5.59
C PHE A 40 -9.48 -0.52 -6.52
N VAL A 41 -9.35 -0.81 -7.82
CA VAL A 41 -8.84 0.18 -8.79
C VAL A 41 -9.75 1.41 -8.85
N ALA A 42 -11.07 1.21 -8.92
CA ALA A 42 -12.04 2.31 -8.97
C ALA A 42 -12.05 3.15 -7.68
N TYR A 43 -11.91 2.49 -6.52
CA TYR A 43 -11.80 3.15 -5.23
C TYR A 43 -10.54 4.02 -5.19
N MET A 44 -9.37 3.41 -5.43
CA MET A 44 -8.09 4.12 -5.39
C MET A 44 -7.98 5.23 -6.43
N GLN A 45 -8.72 5.18 -7.55
CA GLN A 45 -8.78 6.30 -8.51
C GLN A 45 -9.32 7.59 -7.88
N LYS A 46 -10.29 7.48 -6.97
CA LYS A 46 -10.95 8.60 -6.27
C LYS A 46 -10.27 8.98 -4.96
N THR A 47 -9.49 8.06 -4.38
CA THR A 47 -8.76 8.29 -3.14
C THR A 47 -7.63 9.31 -3.34
N ASP A 48 -7.55 10.27 -2.41
CA ASP A 48 -6.43 11.20 -2.33
C ASP A 48 -5.13 10.48 -1.90
N THR A 49 -3.99 11.00 -2.34
CA THR A 49 -2.67 10.37 -2.15
C THR A 49 -1.71 11.26 -1.35
N ALA A 50 -2.23 11.92 -0.30
CA ALA A 50 -1.48 12.83 0.56
C ALA A 50 -0.30 12.15 1.29
N THR A 51 -0.44 10.88 1.68
CA THR A 51 0.57 10.16 2.46
C THR A 51 1.32 9.11 1.63
N PRO A 52 2.58 8.77 1.98
CA PRO A 52 3.34 7.71 1.32
C PRO A 52 2.63 6.35 1.28
N ILE A 53 1.94 5.95 2.36
CA ILE A 53 1.17 4.70 2.36
C ILE A 53 0.02 4.71 1.32
N LEU A 54 -0.70 5.83 1.19
CA LEU A 54 -1.75 5.99 0.18
C LEU A 54 -1.15 6.03 -1.24
N GLN A 55 0.04 6.61 -1.42
CA GLN A 55 0.80 6.56 -2.67
C GLN A 55 1.18 5.12 -3.05
N ALA A 56 1.61 4.29 -2.08
CA ALA A 56 1.91 2.88 -2.31
C ALA A 56 0.67 2.11 -2.76
N TYR A 57 -0.48 2.30 -2.10
CA TYR A 57 -1.74 1.68 -2.52
C TYR A 57 -2.21 2.16 -3.91
N LYS A 58 -2.04 3.44 -4.23
CA LYS A 58 -2.30 3.96 -5.58
C LYS A 58 -1.38 3.29 -6.60
N GLY A 59 -0.11 3.10 -6.24
CA GLY A 59 0.84 2.37 -7.07
C GLY A 59 0.38 0.93 -7.35
N ALA A 60 -0.11 0.22 -6.33
CA ALA A 60 -0.69 -1.10 -6.49
C ALA A 60 -1.91 -1.13 -7.42
N SER A 61 -2.78 -0.10 -7.37
CA SER A 61 -3.90 0.00 -8.31
C SER A 61 -3.45 0.16 -9.76
N TYR A 62 -2.35 0.88 -10.03
CA TYR A 62 -1.79 0.99 -11.37
C TYR A 62 -1.18 -0.33 -11.84
N ILE A 63 -0.51 -1.09 -10.96
CA ILE A 63 -0.04 -2.43 -11.29
C ILE A 63 -1.22 -3.34 -11.67
N LEU A 64 -2.33 -3.32 -10.92
CA LEU A 64 -3.53 -4.08 -11.28
C LEU A 64 -4.12 -3.64 -12.62
N GLN A 65 -4.19 -2.34 -12.86
CA GLN A 65 -4.64 -1.80 -14.14
C GLN A 65 -3.75 -2.25 -15.31
N SER A 66 -2.44 -2.37 -15.09
CA SER A 66 -1.53 -2.91 -16.11
C SER A 66 -1.85 -4.36 -16.47
N LYS A 67 -2.27 -5.19 -15.51
CA LYS A 67 -2.60 -6.61 -15.76
C LYS A 67 -3.79 -6.76 -16.72
N THR A 68 -4.77 -5.86 -16.64
CA THR A 68 -6.00 -5.91 -17.45
C THR A 68 -5.95 -5.09 -18.74
N THR A 69 -4.91 -4.26 -18.94
CA THR A 69 -4.81 -3.37 -20.11
C THR A 69 -4.24 -4.10 -21.34
N SER A 70 -5.01 -4.25 -22.42
CA SER A 70 -4.55 -4.96 -23.64
C SER A 70 -3.40 -4.25 -24.37
N GLU A 71 -3.46 -2.93 -24.50
CA GLU A 71 -2.49 -2.13 -25.24
C GLU A 71 -1.10 -2.17 -24.57
N ARG A 72 -0.08 -2.64 -25.30
CA ARG A 72 1.27 -2.89 -24.76
C ARG A 72 1.94 -1.62 -24.19
N LYS A 73 1.81 -0.49 -24.89
CA LYS A 73 2.40 0.78 -24.45
C LYS A 73 1.77 1.26 -23.15
N LEU A 74 0.45 1.31 -23.11
CA LEU A 74 -0.30 1.72 -21.93
C LEU A 74 -0.10 0.76 -20.75
N ARG A 75 -0.06 -0.56 -21.00
CA ARG A 75 0.31 -1.57 -20.00
C ARG A 75 1.65 -1.26 -19.35
N LYS A 76 2.69 -0.98 -20.16
CA LYS A 76 4.02 -0.61 -19.66
C LYS A 76 3.98 0.69 -18.86
N GLN A 77 3.25 1.69 -19.32
CA GLN A 77 3.10 2.97 -18.61
C GLN A 77 2.47 2.80 -17.22
N PHE A 78 1.38 2.04 -17.12
CA PHE A 78 0.75 1.76 -15.82
C PHE A 78 1.68 0.98 -14.90
N PHE A 79 2.39 -0.02 -15.43
CA PHE A 79 3.36 -0.76 -14.65
C PHE A 79 4.45 0.16 -14.07
N MET A 80 5.10 0.96 -14.92
CA MET A 80 6.17 1.87 -14.50
C MET A 80 5.67 2.92 -13.51
N LYS A 81 4.47 3.47 -13.73
CA LYS A 81 3.85 4.43 -12.82
C LYS A 81 3.58 3.80 -11.44
N GLY A 82 3.06 2.57 -11.44
CA GLY A 82 2.79 1.83 -10.21
C GLY A 82 4.05 1.54 -9.41
N ALA A 83 5.06 0.95 -10.06
CA ALA A 83 6.37 0.67 -9.49
C ALA A 83 7.01 1.92 -8.88
N LYS A 84 7.06 3.02 -9.64
CA LYS A 84 7.64 4.29 -9.19
C LYS A 84 6.95 4.84 -7.94
N LEU A 85 5.62 4.76 -7.85
CA LEU A 85 4.89 5.22 -6.67
C LEU A 85 5.22 4.40 -5.43
N ILE A 86 5.29 3.08 -5.57
CA ILE A 86 5.60 2.17 -4.46
C ILE A 86 7.05 2.36 -4.00
N ASP A 87 8.00 2.41 -4.92
CA ASP A 87 9.42 2.60 -4.59
C ASP A 87 9.65 3.97 -3.93
N ASN A 88 9.04 5.03 -4.45
CA ASN A 88 9.15 6.36 -3.84
C ASN A 88 8.54 6.39 -2.44
N ALA A 89 7.40 5.72 -2.23
CA ALA A 89 6.80 5.59 -0.90
C ALA A 89 7.74 4.85 0.05
N ALA A 90 8.38 3.77 -0.42
CA ALA A 90 9.33 2.99 0.36
C ALA A 90 10.60 3.77 0.73
N VAL A 91 11.06 4.68 -0.15
CA VAL A 91 12.18 5.58 0.12
C VAL A 91 11.79 6.68 1.13
N LYS A 92 10.59 7.25 1.01
CA LYS A 92 10.11 8.31 1.91
C LYS A 92 9.87 7.83 3.34
N GLU A 93 9.33 6.63 3.49
CA GLU A 93 9.05 6.03 4.79
C GLU A 93 9.72 4.65 4.88
N PRO A 94 11.04 4.60 5.11
CA PRO A 94 11.77 3.34 5.06
C PRO A 94 11.38 2.35 6.16
N GLY A 95 10.96 2.85 7.33
CA GLY A 95 10.48 2.04 8.45
C GLY A 95 9.00 1.61 8.35
N ASN A 96 8.25 2.07 7.34
CA ASN A 96 6.85 1.71 7.20
C ASN A 96 6.72 0.31 6.56
N ILE A 97 6.49 -0.68 7.42
CA ILE A 97 6.35 -2.09 7.04
C ILE A 97 5.15 -2.38 6.13
N GLU A 98 4.09 -1.57 6.17
CA GLU A 98 2.91 -1.75 5.33
C GLU A 98 3.26 -1.42 3.87
N ILE A 99 4.05 -0.37 3.65
CA ILE A 99 4.59 -0.02 2.33
C ILE A 99 5.51 -1.13 1.81
N ARG A 100 6.40 -1.65 2.67
CA ARG A 100 7.29 -2.77 2.34
C ARG A 100 6.51 -4.01 1.93
N LEU A 101 5.42 -4.31 2.63
CA LEU A 101 4.53 -5.42 2.32
C LEU A 101 3.80 -5.25 1.00
N ILE A 102 3.29 -4.05 0.70
CA ILE A 102 2.71 -3.74 -0.62
C ILE A 102 3.74 -4.00 -1.71
N ARG A 103 4.97 -3.51 -1.54
CA ARG A 103 6.06 -3.69 -2.53
C ARG A 103 6.40 -5.16 -2.71
N LEU A 104 6.62 -5.90 -1.63
CA LEU A 104 6.87 -7.33 -1.66
C LEU A 104 5.78 -8.08 -2.41
N SER A 105 4.51 -7.80 -2.09
CA SER A 105 3.38 -8.50 -2.73
C SER A 105 3.32 -8.37 -4.24
N ILE A 106 3.80 -7.25 -4.74
CA ILE A 106 3.84 -6.98 -6.17
C ILE A 106 5.05 -7.69 -6.77
N GLN A 107 6.22 -7.58 -6.16
CA GLN A 107 7.46 -8.25 -6.61
C GLN A 107 7.29 -9.79 -6.70
N GLU A 108 6.58 -10.41 -5.75
CA GLU A 108 6.33 -11.86 -5.72
C GLU A 108 5.39 -12.37 -6.82
N ASN A 109 4.63 -11.46 -7.43
CA ASN A 109 3.56 -11.77 -8.39
C ASN A 109 3.82 -11.17 -9.78
N ILE A 110 5.04 -10.71 -10.03
CA ILE A 110 5.51 -10.21 -11.33
C ILE A 110 6.52 -11.19 -11.93
N PRO A 111 6.45 -11.49 -13.24
CA PRO A 111 7.46 -12.29 -13.92
C PRO A 111 8.87 -11.73 -13.73
N LYS A 112 9.84 -12.60 -13.37
CA LYS A 112 11.24 -12.19 -13.13
C LYS A 112 11.86 -11.41 -14.30
N ALA A 113 11.46 -11.71 -15.54
CA ALA A 113 11.91 -11.02 -16.75
C ALA A 113 11.59 -9.51 -16.78
N LEU A 114 10.66 -9.03 -15.95
CA LEU A 114 10.34 -7.60 -15.82
C LEU A 114 11.23 -6.86 -14.81
N GLY A 115 12.13 -7.56 -14.10
CA GLY A 115 13.17 -6.94 -13.25
C GLY A 115 12.68 -6.24 -11.98
N TYR A 116 11.38 -6.34 -11.65
CA TYR A 116 10.82 -5.73 -10.44
C TYR A 116 10.83 -6.73 -9.26
N ASN A 117 12.04 -7.11 -8.83
CA ASN A 117 12.25 -8.08 -7.73
C ASN A 117 13.52 -7.82 -6.91
N ALA A 118 14.22 -6.72 -7.16
CA ALA A 118 15.51 -6.42 -6.53
C ALA A 118 15.42 -6.19 -5.01
N ASN A 119 14.26 -5.78 -4.50
CA ASN A 119 14.09 -5.41 -3.09
C ASN A 119 13.46 -6.51 -2.23
N ILE A 120 13.21 -7.71 -2.77
CA ILE A 120 12.52 -8.79 -2.05
C ILE A 120 13.21 -9.12 -0.71
N LEU A 121 14.53 -9.30 -0.73
CA LEU A 121 15.28 -9.68 0.47
C LEU A 121 15.26 -8.58 1.54
N ASP A 122 15.44 -7.33 1.12
CA ASP A 122 15.35 -6.16 2.02
C ASP A 122 13.95 -6.01 2.61
N ASP A 123 12.90 -6.07 1.78
CA ASP A 123 11.51 -5.98 2.23
C ASP A 123 11.18 -7.06 3.26
N VAL A 124 11.59 -8.32 3.02
CA VAL A 124 11.39 -9.42 3.97
C VAL A 124 12.10 -9.16 5.30
N ALA A 125 13.34 -8.69 5.27
CA ALA A 125 14.10 -8.38 6.47
C ALA A 125 13.44 -7.26 7.30
N GLN A 126 13.05 -6.16 6.64
CA GLN A 126 12.39 -5.02 7.29
C GLN A 126 11.03 -5.41 7.87
N ILE A 127 10.23 -6.21 7.16
CA ILE A 127 8.94 -6.68 7.67
C ILE A 127 9.14 -7.58 8.88
N ARG A 128 10.10 -8.53 8.85
CA ARG A 128 10.39 -9.43 9.98
C ARG A 128 10.80 -8.67 11.23
N GLU A 129 11.65 -7.65 11.08
CA GLU A 129 12.09 -6.85 12.21
C GLU A 129 10.96 -5.97 12.75
N GLY A 130 10.22 -5.30 11.87
CA GLY A 130 9.14 -4.41 12.28
C GLY A 130 7.94 -5.12 12.92
N LEU A 131 7.70 -6.40 12.61
CA LEU A 131 6.64 -7.21 13.26
C LEU A 131 6.76 -7.26 14.78
N LYS A 132 7.99 -7.19 15.33
CA LYS A 132 8.24 -7.20 16.77
C LYS A 132 7.71 -5.94 17.46
N ASN A 133 7.57 -4.85 16.70
CA ASN A 133 7.33 -3.50 17.23
C ASN A 133 5.95 -2.94 16.84
N ILE A 134 5.08 -3.73 16.20
CA ILE A 134 3.72 -3.27 15.85
C ILE A 134 2.84 -3.23 17.10
N THR A 135 2.36 -2.03 17.43
CA THR A 135 1.37 -1.79 18.48
C THR A 135 -0.06 -1.75 17.94
N ASP A 136 -0.25 -1.34 16.68
CA ASP A 136 -1.54 -1.34 16.00
C ASP A 136 -2.03 -2.78 15.72
N ALA A 137 -3.09 -3.19 16.42
CA ALA A 137 -3.65 -4.54 16.31
C ALA A 137 -4.25 -4.84 14.93
N GLU A 138 -4.87 -3.85 14.28
CA GLU A 138 -5.45 -4.01 12.94
C GLU A 138 -4.33 -4.24 11.92
N LEU A 139 -3.30 -3.40 11.95
CA LEU A 139 -2.14 -3.53 11.08
C LEU A 139 -1.44 -4.87 11.31
N LYS A 140 -1.24 -5.27 12.57
CA LYS A 140 -0.64 -6.56 12.92
C LYS A 140 -1.43 -7.73 12.33
N GLN A 141 -2.76 -7.71 12.44
CA GLN A 141 -3.62 -8.74 11.88
C GLN A 141 -3.58 -8.75 10.35
N TYR A 142 -3.60 -7.59 9.71
CA TYR A 142 -3.49 -7.44 8.26
C TYR A 142 -2.18 -8.05 7.73
N ILE A 143 -1.04 -7.68 8.33
CA ILE A 143 0.27 -8.19 7.93
C ILE A 143 0.38 -9.70 8.15
N ALA A 144 -0.15 -10.22 9.26
CA ALA A 144 -0.16 -11.66 9.53
C ALA A 144 -0.96 -12.44 8.47
N ARG A 145 -2.13 -11.94 8.04
CA ARG A 145 -2.94 -12.55 6.97
C ARG A 145 -2.20 -12.58 5.63
N TYR A 146 -1.42 -11.55 5.35
CA TYR A 146 -0.60 -11.49 4.14
C TYR A 146 0.57 -12.49 4.19
N ILE A 147 1.34 -12.50 5.28
CA ILE A 147 2.51 -13.38 5.44
C ILE A 147 2.14 -14.86 5.26
N LYS A 148 0.97 -15.28 5.77
CA LYS A 148 0.45 -16.64 5.57
C LYS A 148 0.32 -17.05 4.09
N GLN A 149 0.11 -16.08 3.21
CA GLN A 149 -0.08 -16.29 1.77
C GLN A 149 1.19 -16.03 0.94
N SER A 150 2.18 -15.33 1.50
CA SER A 150 3.42 -14.94 0.81
C SER A 150 4.30 -16.15 0.47
N LYS A 151 5.05 -16.06 -0.62
CA LYS A 151 5.99 -17.12 -1.06
C LYS A 151 7.36 -16.96 -0.40
N SER A 152 7.75 -15.73 -0.09
CA SER A 152 9.07 -15.36 0.46
C SER A 152 9.15 -15.57 1.98
N PHE A 153 8.02 -15.89 2.62
CA PHE A 153 7.91 -16.21 4.04
C PHE A 153 7.65 -17.70 4.32
N LYS A 154 7.56 -18.53 3.28
CA LYS A 154 7.45 -19.99 3.38
C LYS A 154 8.82 -20.65 3.33
#